data_AF-A0ABD6EM61-F1
#
_entry.id   AF-A0ABD6EM61-F1
#
_cell.length_a   1.000
_cell.length_b   1.000
_cell.length_c   1.000
_cell.angle_alpha   90.00
_cell.angle_beta   90.00
_cell.angle_gamma   90.00
#
_symmetry.space_group_name_H-M   'P 1'
#
loop_
_entity.id
_entity.type
_entity.pdbx_description
1 polymer ?
#
loop_
_entity_poly.entity_id
_entity_poly.type
_entity_poly.pdbx_seq_one_letter_code
_entity_poly.pdbx_strand_id
1 'polypeptide(L)'
;MTVSYQLDVSSASALSFFRLLFRWKASIWKIVLKELFIWTALYLIIAFIYRTNYFMNENQKIIFEEVAYYCHEHMHFIPLTFILGFFVNIIVSRWSDVFINMGYIESQAIIIGNYVRGDDVETRLMRRAMVRYMCLSQALVYRDISVRVRKRFPTYESLIEAVIDEAGDNQS
;
A
#
# COMPACT_ATOMS: atom_id res chain seq x y z
N MET A 1 -4.61 0.90 -5.10
CA MET A 1 -5.77 1.76 -4.84
C MET A 1 -6.06 1.69 -3.36
N THR A 2 -6.32 2.80 -2.69
CA THR A 2 -6.80 2.81 -1.30
C THR A 2 -8.24 2.31 -1.28
N VAL A 3 -8.60 1.48 -0.30
CA VAL A 3 -9.96 0.93 -0.17
C VAL A 3 -10.54 1.44 1.14
N SER A 4 -11.51 2.34 1.06
CA SER A 4 -12.24 2.77 2.25
C SER A 4 -13.26 1.70 2.65
N TYR A 5 -13.31 1.41 3.96
CA TYR A 5 -14.28 0.53 4.60
C TYR A 5 -14.86 1.16 5.87
N GLN A 6 -14.65 2.46 6.09
CA GLN A 6 -15.06 3.16 7.30
C GLN A 6 -16.58 3.09 7.53
N LEU A 7 -17.37 3.22 6.45
CA LEU A 7 -18.83 3.12 6.51
C LEU A 7 -19.31 1.71 6.87
N ASP A 8 -18.62 0.66 6.39
CA ASP A 8 -18.99 -0.74 6.62
C ASP A 8 -18.74 -1.18 8.07
N VAL A 9 -17.88 -0.45 8.81
CA VAL A 9 -17.49 -0.74 10.19
C VAL A 9 -18.06 0.30 11.16
N SER A 10 -18.93 1.19 10.67
CA SER A 10 -19.55 2.22 11.51
C SER A 10 -20.43 1.65 12.63
N SER A 11 -21.04 0.47 12.40
CA SER A 11 -21.75 -0.29 13.44
C SER A 11 -20.84 -1.33 14.09
N ALA A 12 -20.73 -1.30 15.42
CA ALA A 12 -19.97 -2.23 16.25
C ALA A 12 -20.65 -3.61 16.38
N SER A 13 -20.89 -4.29 15.25
CA SER A 13 -21.43 -5.64 15.19
C SER A 13 -20.33 -6.65 14.84
N ALA A 14 -20.33 -7.81 15.51
CA ALA A 14 -19.40 -8.91 15.18
C ALA A 14 -19.56 -9.38 13.72
N LEU A 15 -20.77 -9.29 13.17
CA LEU A 15 -21.07 -9.63 11.78
C LEU A 15 -20.37 -8.70 10.77
N SER A 16 -20.10 -7.44 11.16
CA SER A 16 -19.36 -6.49 10.33
C SER A 16 -17.92 -6.94 10.09
N PHE A 17 -17.25 -7.48 11.12
CA PHE A 17 -15.91 -8.04 11.01
C PHE A 17 -15.89 -9.32 10.15
N PHE A 18 -16.87 -10.20 10.30
CA PHE A 18 -16.98 -11.37 9.43
C PHE A 18 -17.20 -10.99 7.97
N ARG A 19 -18.04 -9.98 7.70
CA ARG A 19 -18.28 -9.45 6.35
C ARG A 19 -16.99 -8.88 5.72
N LEU A 20 -16.15 -8.21 6.51
CA LEU A 20 -14.84 -7.71 6.06
C LEU A 20 -13.90 -8.83 5.60
N LEU A 21 -13.88 -9.96 6.30
CA LEU A 21 -13.00 -11.09 5.99
C LEU A 21 -13.25 -11.65 4.58
N PHE A 22 -14.50 -11.66 4.13
CA PHE A 22 -14.91 -12.16 2.81
C PHE A 22 -14.78 -11.12 1.68
N ARG A 23 -14.35 -9.90 1.97
CA ARG A 23 -14.13 -8.90 0.92
C ARG A 23 -12.96 -9.34 0.04
N TRP A 24 -13.03 -9.08 -1.27
CA TRP A 24 -11.96 -9.45 -2.22
C TRP A 24 -10.99 -8.30 -2.55
N LYS A 25 -11.51 -7.07 -2.65
CA LYS A 25 -10.67 -5.90 -2.98
C LYS A 25 -9.81 -5.52 -1.76
N ALA A 26 -8.49 -5.55 -1.95
CA ALA A 26 -7.48 -5.27 -0.92
C ALA A 26 -7.55 -6.17 0.32
N SER A 27 -8.04 -7.41 0.17
CA SER A 27 -8.04 -8.38 1.26
C SER A 27 -6.78 -9.22 1.31
N ILE A 28 -6.56 -9.81 2.48
CA ILE A 28 -5.48 -10.76 2.74
C ILE A 28 -5.53 -11.92 1.74
N TRP A 29 -6.74 -12.40 1.41
CA TRP A 29 -6.93 -13.44 0.40
C TRP A 29 -6.30 -13.07 -0.93
N LYS A 30 -6.54 -11.88 -1.47
CA LYS A 30 -5.95 -11.49 -2.75
C LYS A 30 -4.41 -11.45 -2.73
N ILE A 31 -3.83 -11.13 -1.58
CA ILE A 31 -2.38 -11.02 -1.41
C ILE A 31 -1.72 -12.39 -1.22
N VAL A 32 -2.34 -13.28 -0.44
CA VAL A 32 -1.73 -14.54 0.02
C VAL A 32 -2.17 -15.76 -0.79
N LEU A 33 -3.25 -15.66 -1.59
CA LEU A 33 -3.83 -16.83 -2.26
C LEU A 33 -2.84 -17.54 -3.19
N LYS A 34 -1.93 -16.80 -3.85
CA LYS A 34 -0.94 -17.40 -4.75
C LYS A 34 0.09 -18.22 -3.97
N GLU A 35 0.62 -17.65 -2.90
CA GLU A 35 1.59 -18.27 -2.00
C GLU A 35 0.96 -19.48 -1.28
N LEU A 36 -0.30 -19.34 -0.83
CA LEU A 36 -1.05 -20.43 -0.22
C LEU A 36 -1.28 -21.59 -1.21
N PHE A 37 -1.62 -21.27 -2.46
CA PHE A 37 -1.80 -22.29 -3.49
C PHE A 37 -0.48 -23.03 -3.78
N ILE A 38 0.64 -22.32 -3.89
CA ILE A 38 1.96 -22.94 -4.07
C ILE A 38 2.31 -23.82 -2.87
N TRP A 39 2.12 -23.31 -1.65
CA TRP A 39 2.42 -24.05 -0.41
C TRP A 39 1.57 -25.32 -0.30
N THR A 40 0.27 -25.22 -0.54
CA THR A 40 -0.65 -26.37 -0.50
C THR A 40 -0.33 -27.39 -1.59
N ALA A 41 0.00 -26.96 -2.81
CA ALA A 41 0.41 -27.86 -3.88
C ALA A 41 1.69 -28.62 -3.51
N LEU A 42 2.73 -27.93 -3.00
CA LEU A 42 3.97 -28.57 -2.55
C LEU A 42 3.72 -29.56 -1.42
N TYR A 43 2.91 -29.17 -0.42
CA TYR A 43 2.53 -30.05 0.67
C TYR A 43 1.83 -31.32 0.17
N LEU A 44 0.86 -31.16 -0.74
CA LEU A 44 0.12 -32.29 -1.31
C LEU A 44 1.03 -33.19 -2.18
N ILE A 45 1.99 -32.63 -2.91
CA ILE A 45 2.99 -33.40 -3.67
C ILE A 45 3.83 -34.26 -2.72
N ILE A 46 4.35 -33.67 -1.63
CA ILE A 46 5.13 -34.41 -0.62
C ILE A 46 4.28 -35.50 0.03
N ALA A 47 3.04 -35.17 0.41
CA ALA A 47 2.10 -36.13 1.00
C ALA A 47 1.76 -37.28 0.03
N PHE A 48 1.62 -36.98 -1.27
CA PHE A 48 1.39 -37.98 -2.31
C PHE A 48 2.59 -38.90 -2.50
N ILE A 49 3.82 -38.36 -2.54
CA ILE A 49 5.05 -39.15 -2.65
C ILE A 49 5.20 -40.08 -1.43
N TYR A 50 4.97 -39.59 -0.22
CA TYR A 50 5.05 -40.40 1.01
C TYR A 50 3.99 -41.51 1.06
N ARG A 51 2.74 -41.20 0.65
CA ARG A 51 1.61 -42.15 0.76
C ARG A 51 1.57 -43.19 -0.36
N THR A 52 2.14 -42.89 -1.52
CA THR A 52 2.11 -43.79 -2.66
C THR A 52 3.26 -44.81 -2.55
N ASN A 53 2.92 -46.07 -2.35
CA ASN A 53 3.87 -47.19 -2.22
C ASN A 53 4.78 -47.41 -3.45
N TYR A 54 4.47 -46.77 -4.58
CA TYR A 54 5.31 -46.80 -5.77
C TYR A 54 6.58 -45.94 -5.65
N PHE A 55 6.52 -44.83 -4.89
CA PHE A 55 7.62 -43.86 -4.83
C PHE A 55 8.53 -44.03 -3.60
N MET A 56 8.00 -44.54 -2.48
CA MET A 56 8.76 -44.65 -1.23
C MET A 56 8.60 -46.05 -0.61
N ASN A 57 9.72 -46.73 -0.40
CA ASN A 57 9.77 -48.02 0.31
C ASN A 57 9.60 -47.83 1.83
N GLU A 58 9.21 -48.89 2.55
CA GLU A 58 8.99 -48.82 4.01
C GLU A 58 10.20 -48.28 4.78
N ASN A 59 11.42 -48.71 4.43
CA ASN A 59 12.65 -48.19 5.05
C ASN A 59 12.85 -46.68 4.81
N GLN A 60 12.44 -46.17 3.63
CA GLN A 60 12.56 -44.75 3.29
C GLN A 60 11.52 -43.91 4.02
N LYS A 61 10.31 -44.45 4.26
CA LYS A 61 9.28 -43.78 5.05
C LYS A 61 9.72 -43.55 6.49
N ILE A 62 10.40 -44.53 7.10
CA ILE A 62 10.96 -44.40 8.46
C ILE A 62 11.97 -43.26 8.52
N ILE A 63 12.89 -43.18 7.55
CA ILE A 63 13.87 -42.08 7.48
C ILE A 63 13.16 -40.73 7.27
N PHE A 64 12.13 -40.69 6.43
CA PHE A 64 11.36 -39.46 6.21
C PHE A 64 10.65 -38.98 7.47
N GLU A 65 10.08 -39.90 8.26
CA GLU A 65 9.45 -39.60 9.54
C GLU A 65 10.44 -39.03 10.55
N GLU A 66 11.66 -39.58 10.61
CA GLU A 66 12.74 -39.07 11.46
C GLU A 66 13.15 -37.64 11.05
N VAL A 67 13.27 -37.37 9.75
CA VAL A 67 13.56 -36.03 9.22
C VAL A 67 12.41 -35.06 9.53
N ALA A 68 11.15 -35.48 9.35
CA ALA A 68 9.99 -34.65 9.64
C ALA A 68 9.90 -34.31 11.12
N TYR A 69 10.18 -35.27 12.00
CA TYR A 69 10.25 -35.08 13.45
C TYR A 69 11.37 -34.10 13.82
N TYR A 70 12.57 -34.28 13.26
CA TYR A 70 13.70 -33.38 13.46
C TYR A 70 13.35 -31.93 13.06
N CYS A 71 12.71 -31.73 11.90
CA CYS A 71 12.25 -30.41 11.48
C CYS A 71 11.18 -29.80 12.40
N HIS A 72 10.25 -30.63 12.90
CA HIS A 72 9.20 -30.17 13.81
C HIS A 72 9.77 -29.64 15.13
N GLU A 73 10.73 -30.35 15.72
CA GLU A 73 11.38 -29.97 16.97
C GLU A 73 12.11 -28.62 16.84
N HIS A 74 12.78 -28.38 15.72
CA HIS A 74 13.57 -27.17 15.48
C HIS A 74 12.72 -25.95 15.06
N MET A 75 11.45 -26.14 14.66
CA MET A 75 10.59 -25.04 14.21
C MET A 75 10.22 -24.07 15.35
N HIS A 76 10.20 -24.53 16.60
CA HIS A 76 9.93 -23.69 17.78
C HIS A 76 11.11 -22.82 18.20
N PHE A 77 12.31 -23.06 17.69
CA PHE A 77 13.53 -22.34 18.08
C PHE A 77 13.52 -20.86 17.61
N ILE A 78 12.81 -20.53 16.53
CA ILE A 78 12.78 -19.18 15.98
C ILE A 78 11.48 -18.48 16.42
N PRO A 79 11.54 -17.41 17.24
CA PRO A 79 10.35 -16.66 17.65
C PRO A 79 9.88 -15.74 16.50
N LEU A 80 9.36 -16.35 15.44
CA LEU A 80 8.91 -15.66 14.23
C LEU A 80 7.80 -14.64 14.52
N THR A 81 6.89 -14.97 15.45
CA THR A 81 5.79 -14.09 15.85
C THR A 81 6.30 -12.79 16.48
N PHE A 82 7.33 -12.88 17.31
CA PHE A 82 7.96 -11.72 17.94
C PHE A 82 8.60 -10.82 16.87
N ILE A 83 9.47 -11.38 16.03
CA ILE A 83 10.17 -10.63 14.98
C ILE A 83 9.18 -9.99 14.01
N LEU A 84 8.15 -10.71 13.59
CA LEU A 84 7.09 -10.20 12.73
C LEU A 84 6.35 -9.03 13.39
N GLY A 85 6.08 -9.11 14.69
CA GLY A 85 5.46 -8.04 15.46
C GLY A 85 6.27 -6.74 15.42
N PHE A 86 7.58 -6.79 15.68
CA PHE A 86 8.45 -5.60 15.58
C PHE A 86 8.52 -5.07 14.15
N PHE A 87 8.69 -5.97 13.18
CA PHE A 87 8.80 -5.60 11.78
C PHE A 87 7.54 -4.86 11.29
N VAL A 88 6.36 -5.41 11.58
CA VAL A 88 5.08 -4.79 11.21
C VAL A 88 4.90 -3.45 11.93
N ASN A 89 5.27 -3.36 13.21
CA ASN A 89 5.17 -2.11 13.97
C ASN A 89 6.01 -0.99 13.32
N ILE A 90 7.27 -1.28 12.95
CA ILE A 90 8.15 -0.33 12.27
C ILE A 90 7.56 0.12 10.93
N ILE A 91 7.03 -0.81 10.13
CA ILE A 91 6.41 -0.48 8.84
C ILE A 91 5.20 0.44 9.03
N VAL A 92 4.31 0.11 9.96
CA VAL A 92 3.11 0.89 10.23
C VAL A 92 3.46 2.29 10.72
N SER A 93 4.45 2.39 11.61
CA SER A 93 4.97 3.67 12.11
C SER A 93 5.47 4.55 10.97
N ARG A 94 6.38 4.02 10.12
CA ARG A 94 6.91 4.76 8.96
C ARG A 94 5.83 5.14 7.95
N TRP A 95 4.87 4.24 7.70
CA TRP A 95 3.74 4.54 6.82
C TRP A 95 2.88 5.67 7.36
N SER A 96 2.63 5.67 8.68
CA SER A 96 1.91 6.75 9.37
C SER A 96 2.67 8.08 9.27
N ASP A 97 3.98 8.08 9.48
CA ASP A 97 4.81 9.26 9.33
C ASP A 97 4.74 9.83 7.91
N VAL A 98 4.81 8.98 6.88
CA VAL A 98 4.66 9.42 5.49
C VAL A 98 3.27 10.01 5.24
N PHE A 99 2.22 9.45 5.84
CA PHE A 99 0.86 9.95 5.69
C PHE A 99 0.63 11.30 6.39
N ILE A 100 1.14 11.46 7.61
CA ILE A 100 1.03 12.71 8.39
C ILE A 100 1.85 13.83 7.73
N ASN A 101 3.04 13.52 7.23
CA ASN A 101 3.91 14.47 6.54
C ASN A 101 3.52 14.71 5.07
N MET A 102 2.37 14.17 4.61
CA MET A 102 1.85 14.50 3.30
C MET A 102 1.48 15.98 3.27
N GLY A 103 2.26 16.79 2.56
CA GLY A 103 2.09 18.24 2.53
C GLY A 103 0.83 18.68 1.80
N TYR A 104 -0.29 18.82 2.53
CA TYR A 104 -1.55 19.39 2.05
C TYR A 104 -1.42 20.91 1.83
N ILE A 105 -1.93 21.42 0.69
CA ILE A 105 -1.75 22.83 0.26
C ILE A 105 -2.89 23.72 0.79
N GLU A 106 -4.01 23.12 1.18
CA GLU A 106 -5.25 23.80 1.57
C GLU A 106 -5.03 24.84 2.67
N SER A 107 -4.28 24.48 3.71
CA SER A 107 -3.96 25.40 4.82
C SER A 107 -3.16 26.62 4.32
N GLN A 108 -2.16 26.39 3.46
CA GLN A 108 -1.33 27.45 2.90
C GLN A 108 -2.13 28.37 1.95
N ALA A 109 -3.02 27.80 1.15
CA ALA A 109 -3.90 28.56 0.26
C ALA A 109 -4.86 29.47 1.04
N ILE A 110 -5.42 28.99 2.17
CA ILE A 110 -6.27 29.81 3.05
C ILE A 110 -5.45 30.96 3.66
N ILE A 111 -4.21 30.70 4.09
CA ILE A 111 -3.31 31.74 4.62
C ILE A 111 -3.06 32.81 3.55
N ILE A 112 -2.69 32.43 2.32
CA ILE A 112 -2.47 33.36 1.21
C ILE A 112 -3.73 34.20 0.96
N GLY A 113 -4.91 33.57 0.96
CA GLY A 113 -6.20 34.26 0.76
C GLY A 113 -6.50 35.32 1.82
N ASN A 114 -6.08 35.11 3.06
CA ASN A 114 -6.32 36.05 4.17
C ASN A 114 -5.27 37.18 4.27
N TYR A 115 -4.01 36.87 3.96
CA TYR A 115 -2.90 37.83 4.07
C TYR A 115 -2.76 38.73 2.84
N VAL A 116 -2.96 38.20 1.63
CA VAL A 116 -2.84 38.97 0.38
C VAL A 116 -4.20 39.60 0.04
N ARG A 117 -4.47 40.76 0.65
CA ARG A 117 -5.74 41.49 0.48
C ARG A 117 -5.74 42.37 -0.76
N GLY A 118 -6.88 42.46 -1.43
CA GLY A 118 -7.10 43.30 -2.61
C GLY A 118 -7.93 42.57 -3.67
N ASP A 119 -8.86 43.30 -4.26
CA ASP A 119 -9.78 42.80 -5.30
C ASP A 119 -9.34 43.15 -6.72
N ASP A 120 -8.21 43.85 -6.84
CA ASP A 120 -7.59 44.17 -8.11
C ASP A 120 -7.20 42.90 -8.89
N VAL A 121 -7.23 43.02 -10.21
CA VAL A 121 -6.86 41.92 -11.11
C VAL A 121 -5.43 41.44 -10.84
N GLU A 122 -4.51 42.36 -10.58
CA GLU A 122 -3.10 42.05 -10.27
C GLU A 122 -2.97 41.24 -8.98
N THR A 123 -3.60 41.69 -7.89
CA THR A 123 -3.58 40.99 -6.59
C THR A 123 -4.22 39.61 -6.68
N ARG A 124 -5.29 39.47 -7.48
CA ARG A 124 -5.92 38.18 -7.76
C ARG A 124 -4.97 37.24 -8.53
N LEU A 125 -4.24 37.76 -9.51
CA LEU A 125 -3.23 37.00 -10.25
C LEU A 125 -2.06 36.59 -9.34
N MET A 126 -1.63 37.45 -8.41
CA MET A 126 -0.60 37.12 -7.42
C MET A 126 -1.02 35.95 -6.52
N ARG A 127 -2.25 35.97 -5.94
CA ARG A 127 -2.75 34.86 -5.12
C ARG A 127 -2.78 33.54 -5.91
N ARG A 128 -3.26 33.58 -7.15
CA ARG A 128 -3.29 32.39 -8.04
C ARG A 128 -1.89 31.88 -8.34
N ALA A 129 -0.94 32.78 -8.64
CA ALA A 129 0.45 32.42 -8.93
C ALA A 129 1.13 31.76 -7.72
N MET A 130 0.95 32.32 -6.51
CA MET A 130 1.51 31.74 -5.28
C MET A 130 1.02 30.31 -5.05
N VAL A 131 -0.29 30.06 -5.14
CA VAL A 131 -0.87 28.72 -4.97
C VAL A 131 -0.40 27.77 -6.08
N ARG A 132 -0.34 28.23 -7.34
CA ARG A 132 0.16 27.42 -8.46
C ARG A 132 1.61 26.99 -8.26
N TYR A 133 2.48 27.85 -7.75
CA TYR A 133 3.87 27.49 -7.44
C TYR A 133 3.98 26.48 -6.30
N MET A 134 3.09 26.54 -5.29
CA MET A 134 3.01 25.51 -4.24
C MET A 134 2.53 24.16 -4.80
N CYS A 135 1.53 24.16 -5.67
CA CYS A 135 1.06 22.94 -6.35
C CYS A 135 2.16 22.35 -7.23
N LEU A 136 2.90 23.20 -7.95
CA LEU A 136 4.02 22.79 -8.79
C LEU A 136 5.13 22.12 -7.95
N SER A 137 5.54 22.73 -6.84
CA SER A 137 6.57 22.14 -5.97
C SER A 137 6.14 20.80 -5.38
N GLN A 138 4.87 20.70 -4.93
CA GLN A 138 4.29 19.45 -4.46
C GLN A 138 4.27 18.36 -5.55
N ALA A 139 3.86 18.72 -6.78
CA ALA A 139 3.82 17.79 -7.90
C ALA A 139 5.21 17.25 -8.26
N LEU A 140 6.24 18.11 -8.22
CA LEU A 140 7.62 17.71 -8.46
C LEU A 140 8.12 16.71 -7.40
N VAL A 141 7.91 17.00 -6.11
CA VAL A 141 8.28 16.09 -5.02
C VAL A 141 7.53 14.75 -5.13
N TYR A 142 6.24 14.77 -5.45
CA TYR A 142 5.47 13.54 -5.62
C TYR A 142 5.85 12.75 -6.86
N ARG A 143 6.33 13.39 -7.92
CA ARG A 143 6.89 12.70 -9.09
C ARG A 143 8.13 11.89 -8.75
N ASP A 144 8.89 12.33 -7.75
CA ASP A 144 10.11 11.64 -7.31
C ASP A 144 9.83 10.47 -6.37
N ILE A 145 8.83 10.61 -5.49
CA ILE A 145 8.50 9.61 -4.47
C ILE A 145 7.46 8.59 -4.97
N SER A 146 6.50 9.03 -5.79
CA SER A 146 5.36 8.21 -6.23
C SER A 146 5.51 7.77 -7.69
N VAL A 147 5.63 6.45 -7.89
CA VAL A 147 5.63 5.84 -9.22
C VAL A 147 4.36 6.16 -10.01
N ARG A 148 3.21 6.34 -9.34
CA ARG A 148 1.96 6.69 -10.04
C ARG A 148 2.00 8.11 -10.60
N VAL A 149 2.55 9.06 -9.84
CA VAL A 149 2.70 10.44 -10.29
C VAL A 149 3.76 10.52 -11.38
N ARG A 150 4.87 9.79 -11.25
CA ARG A 150 5.88 9.66 -12.32
C ARG A 150 5.32 9.06 -13.61
N LYS A 151 4.41 8.09 -13.53
CA LYS A 151 3.73 7.54 -14.72
C LYS A 151 2.74 8.52 -15.34
N ARG A 152 2.13 9.39 -14.54
CA ARG A 152 1.22 10.45 -15.03
C ARG A 152 1.97 11.61 -15.66
N PHE A 153 3.12 11.98 -15.10
CA PHE A 153 3.99 13.04 -15.60
C PHE A 153 5.41 12.49 -15.80
N PRO A 154 5.69 11.79 -16.92
CA PRO A 154 6.99 11.16 -17.15
C PRO A 154 8.10 12.17 -17.38
N THR A 155 7.81 13.27 -18.08
CA THR A 155 8.77 14.32 -18.45
C THR A 155 8.40 15.66 -17.82
N TYR A 156 9.36 16.57 -17.71
CA TYR A 156 9.06 17.95 -17.30
C TYR A 156 8.13 18.65 -18.30
N GLU A 157 8.25 18.35 -19.59
CA GLU A 157 7.36 18.87 -20.64
C GLU A 157 5.89 18.48 -20.39
N SER A 158 5.62 17.22 -20.06
CA SER A 158 4.25 16.77 -19.73
C SER A 158 3.64 17.48 -18.51
N LEU A 159 4.50 17.97 -17.62
CA LEU A 159 4.09 18.72 -16.44
C LEU A 159 3.87 20.20 -16.77
N ILE A 160 4.67 20.76 -17.68
CA ILE A 160 4.49 22.12 -18.21
C ILE A 160 3.19 22.21 -19.02
N GLU A 161 2.94 21.24 -19.91
CA GLU A 161 1.71 21.16 -20.72
C GLU A 161 0.46 21.14 -19.84
N ALA A 162 0.44 20.29 -18.79
CA ALA A 162 -0.67 20.25 -17.85
C ALA A 162 -0.92 21.58 -17.10
N VAL A 163 0.15 22.32 -16.80
CA VAL A 163 0.03 23.65 -16.15
C VAL A 163 -0.42 24.73 -17.13
N ILE A 164 -0.03 24.63 -18.40
CA ILE A 164 -0.41 25.56 -19.47
C ILE A 164 -1.89 25.35 -19.86
N ASP A 165 -2.35 24.10 -20.00
CA ASP A 165 -3.74 23.80 -20.33
C ASP A 165 -4.70 24.35 -19.26
N GLU A 166 -4.38 24.22 -17.97
CA GLU A 166 -5.15 24.84 -16.87
C GLU A 166 -5.09 26.39 -16.86
N ALA A 167 -4.08 26.99 -17.50
CA ALA A 167 -4.00 28.43 -17.68
C ALA A 167 -4.84 28.93 -18.86
N GLY A 168 -4.98 28.13 -19.92
CA GLY A 168 -5.80 28.42 -21.10
C GLY A 168 -7.31 28.42 -20.82
N ASP A 169 -7.80 27.44 -20.06
CA ASP A 169 -9.23 27.32 -19.70
C ASP A 169 -9.74 28.44 -18.78
N ASN A 170 -8.86 29.19 -18.11
CA ASN A 170 -9.23 30.32 -17.24
C ASN A 170 -9.25 31.68 -17.97
N GLN A 171 -9.00 31.70 -19.29
CA GLN A 171 -9.03 32.90 -20.14
C GLN A 171 -10.22 32.94 -21.12
N SER A 172 -11.02 31.86 -21.21
CA SER A 172 -12.33 31.82 -21.89
C SER A 172 -13.48 32.10 -20.93
#